data_AF-A0AAF0ZFG5-F1
#
_entry.id   AF-A0AAF0ZFG5-F1
#
_cell.length_a   1.000
_cell.length_b   1.000
_cell.length_c   1.000
_cell.angle_alpha   90.00
_cell.angle_beta   90.00
_cell.angle_gamma   90.00
#
_symmetry.space_group_name_H-M   'P 1'
#
loop_
_entity.id
_entity.type
_entity.pdbx_description
1 polymer ?
#
loop_
_entity_poly.entity_id
_entity_poly.type
_entity_poly.pdbx_seq_one_letter_code
_entity_poly.pdbx_strand_id
1 'polypeptide(L)' 'MMDCWKEIGRRESEEDWWELIPASIWWTLWKERNARGFEDKSNNIQKIRMNCLSLLYFWCKQDMVGDIELFDDFIGKL' A
#
# COMPACT_ATOMS: atom_id res chain seq x y z
N MET A 1 16.12 -11.81 11.02
CA MET A 1 15.79 -10.40 10.71
C MET A 1 15.01 -10.26 9.40
N MET A 2 15.26 -11.08 8.36
CA MET A 2 14.37 -11.16 7.18
C MET A 2 13.14 -12.06 7.36
N ASP A 3 13.13 -12.99 8.32
CA ASP A 3 12.00 -13.92 8.47
C ASP A 3 10.71 -13.23 8.94
N CYS A 4 10.81 -12.12 9.68
CA CYS A 4 9.66 -11.32 10.10
C CYS A 4 8.92 -10.70 8.90
N TRP A 5 9.60 -10.54 7.75
CA TRP A 5 9.02 -9.97 6.54
C TRP A 5 8.40 -11.02 5.62
N LYS A 6 8.79 -12.31 5.74
CA LYS A 6 8.18 -13.41 4.98
C LYS A 6 6.71 -13.63 5.36
N GLU A 7 6.39 -13.39 6.63
CA GLU A 7 5.03 -13.54 7.16
C GLU A 7 4.12 -12.35 6.84
N ILE A 8 4.66 -11.19 6.45
CA ILE A 8 3.84 -10.00 6.11
C ILE A 8 3.07 -10.22 4.80
N GLY A 9 3.65 -10.95 3.85
CA GLY A 9 3.01 -11.25 2.55
C GLY A 9 2.10 -12.48 2.55
N ARG A 10 2.03 -13.22 3.66
CA ARG A 10 1.38 -14.53 3.75
C ARG A 10 0.25 -14.56 4.79
N ARG A 11 -0.45 -13.43 4.95
CA ARG A 11 -1.52 -13.29 5.95
C ARG A 11 -2.88 -13.49 5.30
N GLU A 12 -3.55 -14.55 5.72
CA GLU A 12 -4.80 -15.03 5.13
C GLU A 12 -6.06 -14.42 5.80
N SER A 13 -5.94 -13.75 6.95
CA SER A 13 -7.08 -13.17 7.68
C SER A 13 -7.22 -11.64 7.54
N GLU A 14 -8.47 -11.17 7.50
CA GLU A 14 -8.82 -9.74 7.44
C GLU A 14 -8.37 -8.96 8.69
N GLU A 15 -8.28 -9.65 9.85
CA GLU A 15 -7.79 -9.07 11.11
C GLU A 15 -6.32 -8.60 11.03
N ASP A 16 -5.53 -9.15 10.11
CA ASP A 16 -4.12 -8.81 9.93
C ASP A 16 -3.87 -7.53 9.12
N TRP A 17 -4.88 -7.00 8.43
CA TRP A 17 -4.69 -5.85 7.53
C TRP A 17 -4.37 -4.56 8.27
N TRP A 18 -4.78 -4.45 9.54
CA TRP A 18 -4.50 -3.28 10.36
C TRP A 18 -3.01 -3.02 10.54
N GLU A 19 -2.17 -4.06 10.53
CA GLU A 19 -0.71 -3.92 10.60
C GLU A 19 -0.11 -3.39 9.28
N LEU A 20 -0.80 -3.58 8.16
CA LEU A 20 -0.34 -3.17 6.83
C LEU A 20 -0.62 -1.69 6.53
N ILE A 21 -1.61 -1.08 7.19
CA ILE A 21 -1.94 0.35 7.03
C ILE A 21 -0.72 1.25 7.35
N PRO A 22 -0.12 1.19 8.55
CA PRO A 22 1.03 2.06 8.87
C PRO A 22 2.23 1.78 7.96
N ALA A 23 2.47 0.52 7.60
CA ALA A 23 3.53 0.13 6.69
C ALA A 23 3.32 0.73 5.28
N SER A 24 2.08 0.73 4.79
CA SER A 24 1.72 1.27 3.47
C SER A 24 1.88 2.78 3.41
N ILE A 25 1.48 3.48 4.48
CA ILE A 25 1.68 4.93 4.63
C ILE A 25 3.18 5.25 4.64
N TRP A 26 3.94 4.57 5.50
CA TRP A 26 5.38 4.79 5.64
C TRP A 26 6.13 4.58 4.32
N TRP A 27 5.86 3.46 3.65
CA TRP A 27 6.51 3.14 2.38
C TRP A 27 6.17 4.13 1.28
N THR A 28 4.90 4.57 1.21
CA THR A 28 4.46 5.55 0.20
C THR A 28 5.13 6.90 0.41
N LEU A 29 5.18 7.40 1.65
CA LEU A 29 5.83 8.66 1.98
C LEU A 29 7.35 8.60 1.77
N TRP A 30 7.97 7.47 2.11
CA TRP A 30 9.40 7.26 1.86
C TRP A 30 9.73 7.31 0.36
N LYS A 31 8.93 6.63 -0.47
CA LYS A 31 9.09 6.68 -1.94
C LYS A 31 8.90 8.10 -2.48
N GLU A 32 7.86 8.80 -2.06
CA GLU A 32 7.58 10.16 -2.51
C GLU A 32 8.71 11.14 -2.13
N ARG A 33 9.22 11.05 -0.89
CA ARG A 33 10.34 11.88 -0.44
C ARG A 33 11.60 11.62 -1.27
N ASN A 34 11.90 10.35 -1.55
CA ASN A 34 13.07 10.00 -2.35
C ASN A 34 12.91 10.45 -3.80
N ALA A 35 11.72 10.29 -4.38
CA ALA A 35 11.44 10.76 -5.74
C ALA A 35 11.63 12.29 -5.86
N ARG A 36 11.19 13.07 -4.86
CA ARG A 36 11.42 14.52 -4.82
C ARG A 36 12.89 14.89 -4.68
N GLY A 37 13.61 14.19 -3.81
CA GLY A 37 15.00 14.51 -3.49
C GLY A 37 16.02 14.05 -4.54
N PHE A 38 15.74 12.93 -5.22
CA PHE A 38 16.71 12.26 -6.10
C PHE A 38 16.27 12.16 -7.56
N GLU A 39 14.98 12.29 -7.86
CA GLU A 39 14.44 12.15 -9.23
C GLU A 39 13.74 13.41 -9.74
N ASP A 40 13.68 14.48 -8.94
CA ASP A 40 12.93 15.71 -9.21
C ASP A 40 11.46 15.47 -9.60
N LYS A 41 10.88 14.36 -9.08
CA LYS A 41 9.48 13.98 -9.29
C LYS A 41 8.67 14.30 -8.05
N SER A 42 7.54 14.97 -8.25
CA SER A 42 6.61 15.33 -7.19
C SER A 42 5.19 14.98 -7.60
N ASN A 43 4.56 14.06 -6.87
CA ASN A 43 3.15 13.76 -7.06
C ASN A 43 2.28 14.78 -6.31
N ASN A 44 1.07 15.02 -6.79
CA ASN A 44 0.06 15.73 -6.00
C ASN A 44 -0.48 14.85 -4.87
N ILE A 45 -1.17 15.46 -3.90
CA ILE A 45 -1.66 14.75 -2.71
C ILE A 45 -2.66 13.64 -3.07
N GLN A 46 -3.48 13.82 -4.10
CA GLN A 46 -4.45 12.82 -4.55
C GLN A 46 -3.75 11.57 -5.08
N LYS A 47 -2.69 11.75 -5.88
CA LYS A 47 -1.88 10.65 -6.41
C LYS A 47 -1.12 9.93 -5.31
N ILE A 48 -0.61 10.66 -4.30
CA ILE A 48 0.04 10.05 -3.13
C ILE A 48 -0.95 9.18 -2.35
N ARG A 49 -2.18 9.67 -2.11
CA ARG A 49 -3.25 8.89 -1.46
C ARG A 49 -3.58 7.63 -2.26
N MET A 50 -3.77 7.76 -3.56
CA MET A 50 -4.06 6.62 -4.43
C MET A 50 -2.93 5.59 -4.40
N ASN A 51 -1.67 6.03 -4.50
CA ASN A 51 -0.51 5.14 -4.40
C ASN A 51 -0.46 4.38 -3.07
N CYS A 52 -0.87 5.02 -1.96
CA CYS A 52 -0.94 4.38 -0.65
C CYS A 52 -2.03 3.32 -0.59
N LEU A 53 -3.23 3.63 -1.09
CA LEU A 53 -4.36 2.71 -1.10
C LEU A 53 -4.11 1.51 -2.04
N SER A 54 -3.54 1.75 -3.23
CA SER A 54 -3.16 0.68 -4.14
C SER A 54 -2.08 -0.23 -3.56
N LEU A 55 -1.13 0.33 -2.79
CA LEU A 55 -0.11 -0.46 -2.10
C LEU A 55 -0.72 -1.31 -0.98
N LEU A 56 -1.63 -0.73 -0.19
CA LEU A 56 -2.35 -1.46 0.86
C LEU A 56 -3.16 -2.61 0.26
N TYR A 57 -3.95 -2.32 -0.78
CA TYR A 57 -4.70 -3.33 -1.51
C TYR A 57 -3.80 -4.47 -2.00
N PHE A 58 -2.67 -4.12 -2.64
CA PHE A 58 -1.70 -5.10 -3.12
C PHE A 58 -1.14 -5.96 -2.00
N TRP A 59 -0.81 -5.38 -0.83
CA TRP A 59 -0.30 -6.17 0.29
C TRP A 59 -1.37 -7.04 0.95
N CYS A 60 -2.63 -6.59 1.01
CA CYS A 60 -3.74 -7.36 1.58
C CYS A 60 -4.23 -8.48 0.66
N LYS A 61 -4.29 -8.25 -0.65
CA LYS A 61 -4.90 -9.18 -1.62
C LYS A 61 -3.88 -9.91 -2.49
N GLN A 62 -2.61 -9.49 -2.47
CA GLN A 62 -1.56 -9.96 -3.39
C GLN A 62 -1.96 -9.84 -4.87
N ASP A 63 -2.82 -8.86 -5.17
CA ASP A 63 -3.35 -8.60 -6.51
C ASP A 63 -3.10 -7.14 -6.91
N MET A 64 -2.93 -6.93 -8.21
CA MET A 64 -2.76 -5.58 -8.76
C MET A 64 -4.13 -4.90 -8.84
N VAL A 65 -4.14 -3.57 -8.78
CA VAL A 65 -5.36 -2.78 -9.06
C VAL A 65 -5.65 -2.87 -10.56
N GLY A 66 -6.21 -4.00 -10.99
CA GLY A 66 -6.66 -4.25 -12.36
C GLY A 66 -8.19 -4.23 -12.46
N ASP A 67 -8.87 -4.62 -11.38
CA ASP A 67 -10.32 -4.57 -11.24
C ASP A 67 -10.71 -3.44 -10.29
N ILE A 68 -11.29 -2.38 -10.87
CA ILE A 68 -11.70 -1.17 -10.13
C ILE A 68 -12.85 -1.49 -9.17
N GLU A 69 -13.74 -2.43 -9.51
CA GLU A 69 -14.88 -2.78 -8.66
C GLU A 69 -14.41 -3.49 -7.39
N LEU A 70 -13.44 -4.40 -7.51
CA LEU A 70 -12.82 -5.07 -6.35
C LEU A 70 -12.02 -4.10 -5.48
N PHE A 71 -11.38 -3.10 -6.09
CA PHE A 71 -10.65 -2.07 -5.36
C PHE A 71 -11.61 -1.16 -4.58
N ASP A 72 -12.69 -0.70 -5.21
CA ASP A 72 -13.68 0.16 -4.55
C ASP A 72 -14.41 -0.58 -3.42
N ASP A 73 -14.77 -1.85 -3.62
CA ASP A 73 -15.35 -2.70 -2.57
C ASP A 73 -14.38 -2.90 -1.39
N PHE A 74 -13.08 -3.08 -1.67
CA PHE A 74 -12.06 -3.16 -0.62
C PHE A 74 -11.96 -1.86 0.19
N ILE A 75 -11.94 -0.70 -0.48
CA ILE A 75 -11.90 0.60 0.20
C ILE A 75 -13.17 0.83 1.01
N GLY A 76 -14.32 0.36 0.55
CA GLY A 76 -15.58 0.43 1.30
C GLY A 76 -15.63 -0.44 2.56
N LYS A 77 -14.73 -1.43 2.68
CA LYS A 77 -14.62 -2.36 3.82
C LYS A 77 -13.54 -1.98 4.84
N LEU A 78 -12.65 -1.06 4.49
CA LEU A 78 -11.58 -0.54 5.37
C LEU A 78 -12.14 0.40 6.45
#